data_AF-A0A2V7TXM5-F1
#
_entry.id   AF-A0A2V7TXM5-F1
#
_cell.length_a   1.000
_cell.length_b   1.000
_cell.length_c   1.000
_cell.angle_alpha   90.00
_cell.angle_beta   90.00
_cell.angle_gamma   90.00
#
_symmetry.space_group_name_H-M   'P 1'
#
loop_
_entity.id
_entity.type
_entity.pdbx_description
1 polymer ?
#
loop_
_entity_poly.entity_id
_entity_poly.type
_entity_poly.pdbx_seq_one_letter_code
_entity_poly.pdbx_strand_id
1 'polypeptide(L)'
;MGSLLLLAAFMAGALPAGERVIAVAPVGDVPPAAVSLLLPTLRDTFGAEVVIAPAVPLPSRAYDRRRRQHLSTALLDALAQARRPGWDRLLGVADVDLFVPELNFVFGEGDPIRGVAVFSLQRLRAEGEASGRELLARRAATEAIHELGHSYGLGHCGDAHCVMWFSNSLAETDRKGTRLCAAHAVELRRLRGRR
;
A
#
# COMPACT_ATOMS: atom_id res chain seq x y z
N MET A 1 -19.96 -8.91 -37.64
CA MET A 1 -18.58 -8.80 -37.15
C MET A 1 -18.63 -8.80 -35.64
N GLY A 2 -18.65 -10.00 -35.05
CA GLY A 2 -18.82 -10.19 -33.60
C GLY A 2 -17.51 -9.92 -32.88
N SER A 3 -17.54 -9.01 -31.91
CA SER A 3 -16.39 -8.71 -31.06
C SER A 3 -16.35 -9.74 -29.93
N LEU A 4 -15.33 -10.60 -29.94
CA LEU A 4 -15.05 -11.53 -28.85
C LEU A 4 -14.57 -10.72 -27.63
N LEU A 5 -15.43 -10.54 -26.63
CA LEU A 5 -14.96 -10.20 -25.29
C LEU A 5 -14.26 -11.44 -24.70
N LEU A 6 -12.92 -11.39 -24.60
CA LEU A 6 -12.20 -12.28 -23.70
C LEU A 6 -12.52 -11.87 -22.26
N LEU A 7 -13.50 -12.52 -21.65
CA LEU A 7 -13.58 -12.64 -20.19
C LEU A 7 -12.40 -13.51 -19.75
N ALA A 8 -11.36 -12.89 -19.18
CA ALA A 8 -10.36 -13.61 -18.42
C ALA A 8 -11.06 -14.20 -17.18
N ALA A 9 -11.38 -15.50 -17.25
CA ALA A 9 -11.89 -16.24 -16.11
C ALA A 9 -10.80 -16.29 -15.03
N PHE A 10 -11.11 -15.74 -13.86
CA PHE A 10 -10.35 -15.98 -12.64
C PHE A 10 -10.46 -17.46 -12.30
N MET A 11 -9.48 -18.26 -12.72
CA MET A 11 -9.30 -19.60 -12.18
C MET A 11 -8.76 -19.44 -10.76
N ALA A 12 -9.62 -19.71 -9.78
CA ALA A 12 -9.20 -19.93 -8.40
C ALA A 12 -8.44 -21.27 -8.32
N GLY A 13 -7.21 -21.29 -8.85
CA GLY A 13 -6.26 -22.35 -8.55
C GLY A 13 -5.82 -22.20 -7.09
N ALA A 14 -5.89 -23.28 -6.32
CA ALA A 14 -5.30 -23.29 -4.99
C ALA A 14 -3.79 -23.03 -5.14
N LEU A 15 -3.29 -21.97 -4.50
CA LEU A 15 -1.87 -21.66 -4.50
C LEU A 15 -1.09 -22.78 -3.80
N PRO A 16 0.09 -23.16 -4.32
CA PRO A 16 0.91 -24.17 -3.69
C PRO A 16 1.22 -23.76 -2.24
N ALA A 17 1.26 -24.75 -1.35
CA ALA A 17 1.50 -24.53 0.07
C ALA A 17 2.83 -23.76 0.27
N GLY A 18 2.74 -22.56 0.83
CA GLY A 18 3.88 -21.68 1.14
C GLY A 18 3.96 -20.38 0.33
N GLU A 19 3.17 -20.22 -0.74
CA GLU A 19 3.15 -19.00 -1.54
C GLU A 19 2.27 -17.92 -0.87
N ARG A 20 2.90 -16.82 -0.44
CA ARG A 20 2.23 -15.74 0.29
C ARG A 20 1.63 -14.77 -0.71
N VAL A 21 0.35 -14.48 -0.54
CA VAL A 21 -0.35 -13.50 -1.37
C VAL A 21 -0.41 -12.14 -0.67
N ILE A 22 0.10 -11.11 -1.33
CA ILE A 22 -0.19 -9.72 -0.98
C ILE A 22 -1.29 -9.24 -1.92
N ALA A 23 -2.46 -8.95 -1.37
CA ALA A 23 -3.54 -8.34 -2.12
C ALA A 23 -3.40 -6.82 -2.12
N VAL A 24 -3.71 -6.18 -3.25
CA VAL A 24 -3.72 -4.72 -3.37
C VAL A 24 -5.09 -4.28 -3.87
N ALA A 25 -5.78 -3.44 -3.10
CA ALA A 25 -7.12 -2.95 -3.43
C ALA A 25 -7.12 -1.43 -3.66
N PRO A 26 -7.82 -0.92 -4.70
CA PRO A 26 -8.17 0.48 -4.73
C PRO A 26 -9.17 0.80 -3.61
N VAL A 27 -9.02 1.95 -2.96
CA VAL A 27 -9.91 2.45 -1.90
C VAL A 27 -10.60 3.72 -2.38
N GLY A 28 -11.90 3.63 -2.63
CA GLY A 28 -12.66 4.67 -3.32
C GLY A 28 -12.41 4.67 -4.82
N ASP A 29 -12.41 5.86 -5.43
CA ASP A 29 -12.19 6.04 -6.87
C ASP A 29 -10.70 6.20 -7.16
N VAL A 30 -10.03 5.08 -7.44
CA VAL A 30 -8.59 5.06 -7.78
C VAL A 30 -8.41 4.40 -9.15
N PRO A 31 -7.68 5.04 -10.09
CA PRO A 31 -7.44 4.45 -11.39
C PRO A 31 -6.76 3.08 -11.28
N PRO A 32 -7.28 2.02 -11.94
CA PRO A 32 -6.68 0.68 -11.90
C PRO A 32 -5.19 0.67 -12.30
N ALA A 33 -4.78 1.57 -13.20
CA ALA A 33 -3.39 1.72 -13.60
C ALA A 33 -2.47 2.10 -12.42
N ALA A 34 -2.93 2.93 -11.48
CA ALA A 34 -2.14 3.32 -10.31
C ALA A 34 -1.84 2.12 -9.39
N VAL A 35 -2.79 1.19 -9.28
CA VAL A 35 -2.61 -0.07 -8.54
C VAL A 35 -1.68 -1.00 -9.30
N SER A 36 -1.94 -1.24 -10.59
CA SER A 36 -1.17 -2.17 -11.43
C SER A 36 0.32 -1.83 -11.51
N LEU A 37 0.68 -0.55 -11.46
CA LEU A 37 2.08 -0.10 -11.50
C LEU A 37 2.92 -0.56 -10.29
N LEU A 38 2.28 -0.88 -9.15
CA LEU A 38 2.98 -1.29 -7.93
C LEU A 38 3.38 -2.77 -7.96
N LEU A 39 2.65 -3.60 -8.71
CA LEU A 39 2.74 -5.05 -8.65
C LEU A 39 4.18 -5.57 -8.85
N PRO A 40 4.93 -5.17 -9.89
CA PRO A 40 6.29 -5.68 -10.10
C PRO A 40 7.22 -5.38 -8.92
N THR A 41 7.25 -4.13 -8.46
CA THR A 41 8.12 -3.71 -7.35
C THR A 41 7.75 -4.41 -6.04
N LEU A 42 6.46 -4.62 -5.78
CA LEU A 42 6.01 -5.35 -4.59
C LEU A 42 6.37 -6.84 -4.67
N ARG A 43 6.23 -7.48 -5.85
CA ARG A 43 6.66 -8.87 -6.06
C ARG A 43 8.14 -9.04 -5.79
N ASP A 44 8.97 -8.15 -6.35
CA ASP A 44 10.42 -8.21 -6.19
C ASP A 44 10.86 -7.94 -4.74
N THR A 45 10.27 -6.93 -4.10
CA THR A 45 10.64 -6.53 -2.73
C THR A 45 10.26 -7.59 -1.70
N PHE A 46 9.07 -8.20 -1.85
CA PHE A 46 8.55 -9.15 -0.87
C PHE A 46 8.74 -10.61 -1.28
N GLY A 47 9.16 -10.93 -2.50
CA GLY A 47 9.23 -12.33 -2.98
C GLY A 47 7.91 -13.05 -2.72
N ALA A 48 6.81 -12.41 -3.12
CA ALA A 48 5.43 -12.82 -2.83
C ALA A 48 4.60 -12.70 -4.11
N GLU A 49 3.55 -13.51 -4.22
CA GLU A 49 2.53 -13.27 -5.22
C GLU A 49 1.80 -11.97 -4.87
N VAL A 50 1.55 -11.13 -5.87
CA VAL A 50 0.79 -9.90 -5.70
C VAL A 50 -0.41 -9.92 -6.64
N VAL A 51 -1.60 -9.77 -6.07
CA VAL A 51 -2.88 -9.82 -6.79
C VAL A 51 -3.65 -8.52 -6.59
N ILE A 52 -4.45 -8.15 -7.59
CA ILE A 52 -5.38 -7.02 -7.47
C ILE A 52 -6.67 -7.53 -6.85
N ALA A 53 -7.06 -6.95 -5.71
CA ALA A 53 -8.31 -7.22 -5.02
C ALA A 53 -9.44 -6.30 -5.51
N PRO A 54 -10.71 -6.66 -5.26
CA PRO A 54 -11.83 -5.76 -5.51
C PRO A 54 -11.68 -4.43 -4.78
N ALA A 55 -12.27 -3.38 -5.35
CA ALA A 55 -12.29 -2.06 -4.73
C ALA A 55 -12.99 -2.09 -3.37
N VAL A 56 -12.43 -1.35 -2.42
CA VAL A 56 -13.03 -1.12 -1.09
C VAL A 56 -13.63 0.29 -1.07
N PRO A 57 -14.91 0.45 -0.72
CA PRO A 57 -15.53 1.77 -0.67
C PRO A 57 -14.92 2.62 0.45
N LEU A 58 -14.84 3.94 0.22
CA LEU A 58 -14.47 4.90 1.26
C LEU A 58 -15.56 4.93 2.34
N PRO A 59 -15.23 4.69 3.61
CA PRO A 59 -16.22 4.78 4.68
C PRO A 59 -16.66 6.24 4.85
N SER A 60 -17.97 6.50 4.80
CA SER A 60 -18.53 7.85 4.99
C SER A 60 -18.10 8.48 6.32
N ARG A 61 -18.01 7.66 7.38
CA ARG A 61 -17.53 8.05 8.71
C ARG A 61 -16.06 8.47 8.77
N ALA A 62 -15.27 8.16 7.75
CA ALA A 62 -13.86 8.51 7.72
C ALA A 62 -13.64 9.99 7.37
N TYR A 63 -14.59 10.64 6.69
CA TYR A 63 -14.39 12.00 6.19
C TYR A 63 -14.60 13.06 7.29
N ASP A 64 -13.54 13.82 7.55
CA ASP A 64 -13.60 15.02 8.38
C ASP A 64 -13.82 16.26 7.49
N ARG A 65 -14.99 16.91 7.66
CA ARG A 65 -15.37 18.08 6.86
C ARG A 65 -14.49 19.31 7.11
N ARG A 66 -13.97 19.48 8.32
CA ARG A 66 -13.14 20.65 8.68
C ARG A 66 -11.77 20.53 8.06
N ARG A 67 -11.20 19.32 8.09
CA ARG A 67 -9.90 19.01 7.49
C ARG A 67 -9.97 18.82 5.98
N ARG A 68 -11.13 18.38 5.47
CA ARG A 68 -11.29 17.85 4.11
C ARG A 68 -10.36 16.65 3.86
N GLN A 69 -10.20 15.82 4.88
CA GLN A 69 -9.32 14.64 4.90
C GLN A 69 -10.10 13.41 5.40
N HIS A 70 -9.53 12.22 5.21
CA HIS A 70 -10.09 10.96 5.68
C HIS A 70 -9.22 10.34 6.78
N LEU A 71 -9.85 9.87 7.84
CA LEU A 71 -9.18 9.17 8.93
C LEU A 71 -8.64 7.83 8.40
N SER A 72 -7.32 7.68 8.32
CA SER A 72 -6.68 6.47 7.78
C SER A 72 -7.06 5.21 8.58
N THR A 73 -7.20 5.33 9.90
CA THR A 73 -7.60 4.21 10.77
C THR A 73 -9.00 3.67 10.41
N ALA A 74 -9.93 4.54 9.98
CA ALA A 74 -11.24 4.10 9.51
C ALA A 74 -11.17 3.37 8.16
N LEU A 75 -10.21 3.70 7.29
CA LEU A 75 -9.95 2.96 6.06
C LEU A 75 -9.31 1.60 6.37
N LEU A 76 -8.41 1.51 7.37
CA LEU A 76 -7.87 0.23 7.85
C LEU A 76 -8.96 -0.71 8.36
N ASP A 77 -9.97 -0.18 9.07
CA ASP A 77 -11.13 -0.98 9.49
C ASP A 77 -11.87 -1.60 8.29
N ALA A 78 -12.08 -0.81 7.23
CA ALA A 78 -12.77 -1.27 6.02
C ALA A 78 -11.94 -2.31 5.26
N LEU A 79 -10.63 -2.12 5.15
CA LEU A 79 -9.71 -3.10 4.57
C LEU A 79 -9.69 -4.39 5.39
N ALA A 80 -9.67 -4.31 6.73
CA ALA A 80 -9.69 -5.49 7.59
C ALA A 80 -10.96 -6.33 7.39
N GLN A 81 -12.12 -5.67 7.17
CA GLN A 81 -13.38 -6.34 6.85
C GLN A 81 -13.37 -6.97 5.44
N ALA A 82 -12.68 -6.34 4.48
CA ALA A 82 -12.59 -6.83 3.11
C ALA A 82 -11.51 -7.92 2.90
N ARG A 83 -10.57 -8.06 3.84
CA ARG A 83 -9.45 -9.00 3.76
C ARG A 83 -9.95 -10.44 3.77
N ARG A 84 -9.53 -11.22 2.77
CA ARG A 84 -9.91 -12.63 2.64
C ARG A 84 -8.95 -13.55 3.39
N PRO A 85 -9.44 -14.70 3.90
CA PRO A 85 -8.57 -15.78 4.35
C PRO A 85 -7.58 -16.19 3.25
N GLY A 86 -6.34 -16.52 3.63
CA GLY A 86 -5.27 -16.91 2.70
C GLY A 86 -4.43 -15.75 2.15
N TRP A 87 -4.90 -14.50 2.21
CA TRP A 87 -4.03 -13.35 1.96
C TRP A 87 -3.08 -13.13 3.14
N ASP A 88 -1.80 -12.99 2.87
CA ASP A 88 -0.82 -12.61 3.88
C ASP A 88 -1.10 -11.17 4.32
N ARG A 89 -1.20 -10.23 3.36
CA ARG A 89 -1.52 -8.81 3.61
C ARG A 89 -2.52 -8.26 2.60
N LEU A 90 -3.23 -7.22 3.00
CA LEU A 90 -4.04 -6.38 2.12
C LEU A 90 -3.58 -4.92 2.19
N LEU A 91 -3.10 -4.40 1.09
CA LEU A 91 -2.71 -3.00 0.92
C LEU A 91 -3.82 -2.23 0.20
N GLY A 92 -4.30 -1.15 0.79
CA GLY A 92 -5.18 -0.18 0.17
C GLY A 92 -4.39 0.93 -0.52
N VAL A 93 -4.79 1.27 -1.75
CA VAL A 93 -4.33 2.46 -2.47
C VAL A 93 -5.50 3.44 -2.51
N ALA A 94 -5.34 4.60 -1.87
CA ALA A 94 -6.36 5.64 -1.83
C ALA A 94 -5.96 6.85 -2.70
N ASP A 95 -6.95 7.61 -3.16
CA ASP A 95 -6.75 8.90 -3.83
C ASP A 95 -7.47 10.04 -3.10
N VAL A 96 -7.37 10.03 -1.77
CA VAL A 96 -7.92 11.05 -0.89
C VAL A 96 -6.89 11.44 0.16
N ASP A 97 -6.96 12.67 0.66
CA ASP A 97 -6.01 13.10 1.69
C ASP A 97 -6.26 12.38 3.02
N LEU A 98 -5.20 11.90 3.67
CA LEU A 98 -5.29 11.07 4.88
C LEU A 98 -4.77 11.80 6.12
N PHE A 99 -5.34 11.49 7.28
CA PHE A 99 -4.84 11.94 8.56
C PHE A 99 -5.07 10.92 9.68
N VAL A 100 -4.30 11.06 10.75
CA VAL A 100 -4.60 10.55 12.10
C VAL A 100 -4.75 11.74 13.06
N PRO A 101 -5.47 11.63 14.19
CA PRO A 101 -5.79 12.78 15.05
C PRO A 101 -4.58 13.60 15.50
N GLU A 102 -3.44 12.95 15.70
CA GLU A 102 -2.20 13.52 16.22
C GLU A 102 -1.39 14.29 15.16
N LEU A 103 -1.71 14.14 13.87
CA LEU A 103 -0.93 14.70 12.76
C LEU A 103 -1.78 15.57 11.83
N ASN A 104 -1.10 16.44 11.08
CA ASN A 104 -1.74 17.26 10.05
C ASN A 104 -2.16 16.40 8.85
N PHE A 105 -1.37 15.38 8.53
CA PHE A 105 -1.65 14.39 7.51
C PHE A 105 -0.74 13.17 7.71
N VAL A 106 -1.02 12.10 6.97
CA VAL A 106 -0.12 10.96 6.79
C VAL A 106 -0.06 10.56 5.33
N PHE A 107 1.05 9.95 4.90
CA PHE A 107 1.08 9.27 3.60
C PHE A 107 0.33 7.95 3.65
N GLY A 108 0.33 7.27 4.80
CA GLY A 108 -0.37 6.03 5.02
C GLY A 108 -0.42 5.63 6.49
N GLU A 109 -0.98 4.45 6.73
CA GLU A 109 -1.02 3.81 8.04
C GLU A 109 -1.01 2.28 7.84
N GLY A 110 -0.37 1.54 8.75
CA GLY A 110 -0.30 0.09 8.73
C GLY A 110 -0.75 -0.53 10.07
N ASP A 111 -1.49 -1.64 9.99
CA ASP A 111 -1.93 -2.42 11.14
C ASP A 111 -1.36 -3.86 11.07
N PRO A 112 -0.38 -4.21 11.92
CA PRO A 112 0.24 -5.52 11.90
C PRO A 112 -0.62 -6.66 12.47
N ILE A 113 -1.60 -6.33 13.32
CA ILE A 113 -2.49 -7.29 13.97
C ILE A 113 -3.52 -7.78 12.95
N ARG A 114 -4.15 -6.85 12.24
CA ARG A 114 -5.16 -7.14 11.20
C ARG A 114 -4.53 -7.45 9.84
N GLY A 115 -3.25 -7.17 9.67
CA GLY A 115 -2.50 -7.47 8.44
C GLY A 115 -2.96 -6.63 7.26
N VAL A 116 -3.26 -5.36 7.52
CA VAL A 116 -3.74 -4.40 6.53
C VAL A 116 -2.90 -3.13 6.57
N ALA A 117 -2.83 -2.43 5.45
CA ALA A 117 -2.18 -1.14 5.33
C ALA A 117 -2.91 -0.29 4.30
N VAL A 118 -2.79 1.03 4.39
CA VAL A 118 -3.30 1.97 3.38
C VAL A 118 -2.28 3.05 3.16
N PHE A 119 -2.14 3.51 1.91
CA PHE A 119 -1.45 4.76 1.61
C PHE A 119 -2.26 5.58 0.59
N SER A 120 -1.95 6.87 0.50
CA SER A 120 -2.62 7.81 -0.40
C SER A 120 -1.69 8.39 -1.45
N LEU A 121 -2.20 8.47 -2.68
CA LEU A 121 -1.57 9.14 -3.81
C LEU A 121 -1.71 10.68 -3.72
N GLN A 122 -2.65 11.19 -2.92
CA GLN A 122 -3.07 12.59 -2.94
C GLN A 122 -1.89 13.56 -2.77
N ARG A 123 -1.01 13.28 -1.81
CA ARG A 123 0.16 14.12 -1.51
C ARG A 123 1.45 13.67 -2.20
N LEU A 124 1.41 12.60 -3.00
CA LEU A 124 2.58 12.08 -3.71
C LEU A 124 2.80 12.72 -5.08
N ARG A 125 1.77 13.38 -5.63
CA ARG A 125 1.84 14.09 -6.91
C ARG A 125 2.75 15.30 -6.80
N ALA A 126 3.69 15.43 -7.74
CA ALA A 126 4.41 16.67 -7.95
C ALA A 126 3.54 17.61 -8.80
N GLU A 127 3.48 18.89 -8.44
CA GLU A 127 2.88 19.90 -9.31
C GLU A 127 3.77 20.14 -10.53
N GLY A 128 3.21 20.10 -11.75
CA GLY A 128 3.77 20.84 -12.89
C GLY A 128 4.75 20.16 -13.86
N GLU A 129 5.12 18.87 -13.74
CA GLU A 129 6.10 18.27 -14.67
C GLU A 129 5.69 16.94 -15.32
N ALA A 130 6.18 16.71 -16.55
CA ALA A 130 6.08 15.43 -17.26
C ALA A 130 6.84 14.28 -16.54
N SER A 131 7.82 14.63 -15.71
CA SER A 131 8.48 13.76 -14.71
C SER A 131 7.52 13.26 -13.63
N GLY A 132 6.34 13.90 -13.50
CA GLY A 132 5.37 13.66 -12.44
C GLY A 132 4.80 12.24 -12.42
N ARG A 133 4.69 11.54 -13.55
CA ARG A 133 4.20 10.14 -13.56
C ARG A 133 5.23 9.15 -13.03
N GLU A 134 6.48 9.25 -13.47
CA GLU A 134 7.55 8.38 -13.00
C GLU A 134 7.87 8.66 -11.52
N LEU A 135 7.92 9.94 -11.15
CA LEU A 135 8.13 10.36 -9.78
C LEU A 135 6.98 9.91 -8.86
N LEU A 136 5.72 10.05 -9.31
CA LEU A 136 4.56 9.51 -8.60
C LEU A 136 4.66 8.00 -8.43
N ALA A 137 5.01 7.26 -9.48
CA ALA A 137 5.16 5.80 -9.40
C ALA A 137 6.24 5.40 -8.39
N ARG A 138 7.39 6.09 -8.39
CA ARG A 138 8.48 5.86 -7.43
C ARG A 138 8.05 6.15 -5.98
N ARG A 139 7.35 7.26 -5.76
CA ARG A 139 6.84 7.65 -4.43
C ARG A 139 5.76 6.68 -3.96
N ALA A 140 4.83 6.29 -4.83
CA ALA A 140 3.79 5.33 -4.52
C ALA A 140 4.37 3.96 -4.17
N ALA A 141 5.38 3.48 -4.90
CA ALA A 141 6.08 2.24 -4.57
C ALA A 141 6.81 2.36 -3.21
N THR A 142 7.43 3.51 -2.94
CA THR A 142 8.13 3.79 -1.67
C THR A 142 7.19 3.70 -0.48
N GLU A 143 6.07 4.42 -0.52
CA GLU A 143 5.09 4.40 0.58
C GLU A 143 4.33 3.07 0.65
N ALA A 144 4.03 2.42 -0.47
CA ALA A 144 3.44 1.07 -0.47
C ALA A 144 4.32 0.05 0.29
N ILE A 145 5.64 0.07 0.07
CA ILE A 145 6.58 -0.81 0.77
C ILE A 145 6.69 -0.41 2.25
N HIS A 146 6.73 0.88 2.55
CA HIS A 146 6.76 1.41 3.92
C HIS A 146 5.57 0.89 4.73
N GLU A 147 4.36 1.08 4.23
CA GLU A 147 3.13 0.68 4.93
C GLU A 147 2.94 -0.82 4.99
N LEU A 148 3.35 -1.56 3.94
CA LEU A 148 3.43 -3.01 4.04
C LEU A 148 4.41 -3.45 5.13
N GLY A 149 5.55 -2.78 5.26
CA GLY A 149 6.50 -2.99 6.36
C GLY A 149 5.83 -2.85 7.73
N HIS A 150 5.07 -1.78 7.94
CA HIS A 150 4.27 -1.60 9.16
C HIS A 150 3.22 -2.71 9.35
N SER A 151 2.52 -3.12 8.29
CA SER A 151 1.59 -4.26 8.36
C SER A 151 2.29 -5.59 8.69
N TYR A 152 3.59 -5.71 8.45
CA TYR A 152 4.39 -6.86 8.89
C TYR A 152 4.88 -6.73 10.34
N GLY A 153 4.85 -5.53 10.91
CA GLY A 153 5.30 -5.23 12.27
C GLY A 153 6.65 -4.53 12.34
N LEU A 154 7.20 -4.07 11.21
CA LEU A 154 8.42 -3.25 11.23
C LEU A 154 8.12 -1.88 11.84
N GLY A 155 9.02 -1.40 12.69
CA GLY A 155 9.03 -0.02 13.17
C GLY A 155 9.73 0.93 12.19
N HIS A 156 9.80 2.20 12.57
CA HIS A 156 10.60 3.17 11.83
C HIS A 156 12.11 2.92 11.95
N CYS A 157 12.86 3.30 10.92
CA CYS A 157 14.32 3.22 10.89
C CYS A 157 14.96 4.57 11.20
N GLY A 158 16.13 4.55 11.85
CA GLY A 158 17.00 5.73 11.98
C GLY A 158 17.88 6.01 10.76
N ASP A 159 17.91 5.10 9.77
CA ASP A 159 18.64 5.28 8.52
C ASP A 159 17.73 5.94 7.46
N ALA A 160 18.10 7.15 7.04
CA ALA A 160 17.34 7.93 6.05
C ALA A 160 17.32 7.34 4.63
N HIS A 161 18.10 6.28 4.36
CA HIS A 161 18.09 5.53 3.09
C HIS A 161 17.32 4.21 3.17
N CYS A 162 16.77 3.89 4.34
CA CYS A 162 15.87 2.76 4.52
C CYS A 162 14.44 3.18 4.22
N VAL A 163 13.69 2.38 3.47
CA VAL A 163 12.27 2.63 3.17
C VAL A 163 11.41 2.77 4.42
N MET A 164 11.83 2.19 5.56
CA MET A 164 11.18 2.36 6.86
C MET A 164 11.55 3.68 7.58
N TRP A 165 12.31 4.58 6.97
CA TRP A 165 12.47 5.95 7.47
C TRP A 165 11.12 6.67 7.47
N PHE A 166 10.83 7.36 8.57
CA PHE A 166 9.62 8.15 8.71
C PHE A 166 9.70 9.43 7.88
N SER A 167 8.74 9.62 6.97
CA SER A 167 8.70 10.80 6.09
C SER A 167 7.48 11.65 6.39
N ASN A 168 7.68 12.94 6.61
CA ASN A 168 6.61 13.96 6.71
C ASN A 168 6.66 14.96 5.54
N SER A 169 7.50 14.71 4.54
CA SER A 169 7.64 15.54 3.35
C SER A 169 8.00 14.69 2.12
N LEU A 170 7.67 15.21 0.93
CA LEU A 170 8.04 14.56 -0.33
C LEU A 170 9.55 14.42 -0.49
N ALA A 171 10.33 15.41 -0.03
CA ALA A 171 11.79 15.37 -0.11
C ALA A 171 12.39 14.22 0.72
N GLU A 172 11.79 13.90 1.86
CA GLU A 172 12.20 12.75 2.68
C GLU A 172 11.79 11.42 2.06
N THR A 173 10.58 11.31 1.52
CA THR A 173 10.13 10.16 0.72
C THR A 173 11.05 9.93 -0.49
N ASP A 174 11.44 11.00 -1.17
CA ASP A 174 12.33 10.92 -2.32
C ASP A 174 13.73 10.43 -1.94
N ARG A 175 14.22 10.80 -0.74
CA ARG A 175 15.51 10.37 -0.21
C ARG A 175 15.56 8.88 0.13
N LYS A 176 14.55 8.34 0.83
CA LYS A 176 14.57 6.96 1.34
C LYS A 176 14.46 5.89 0.24
N GLY A 177 13.66 6.16 -0.80
CA GLY A 177 13.43 5.22 -1.89
C GLY A 177 12.84 3.87 -1.44
N THR A 178 12.97 2.82 -2.25
CA THR A 178 12.24 1.55 -2.08
C THR A 178 13.01 0.46 -1.31
N ARG A 179 14.22 0.72 -0.81
CA ARG A 179 15.09 -0.32 -0.26
C ARG A 179 14.99 -0.43 1.26
N LEU A 180 14.86 -1.66 1.76
CA LEU A 180 15.09 -1.96 3.17
C LEU A 180 16.60 -1.97 3.46
N CYS A 181 17.00 -1.44 4.61
CA CYS A 181 18.35 -1.67 5.13
C CYS A 181 18.52 -3.16 5.51
N ALA A 182 19.77 -3.61 5.67
CA ALA A 182 20.06 -5.02 5.96
C ALA A 182 19.35 -5.52 7.23
N ALA A 183 19.25 -4.68 8.27
CA ALA A 183 18.58 -5.02 9.52
C ALA A 183 17.08 -5.29 9.31
N HIS A 184 16.35 -4.35 8.69
CA HIS A 184 14.93 -4.54 8.42
C HIS A 184 14.65 -5.65 7.39
N ALA A 185 15.55 -5.89 6.44
CA ALA A 185 15.44 -7.03 5.52
C ALA A 185 15.55 -8.39 6.25
N VAL A 186 16.40 -8.49 7.28
CA VAL A 186 16.47 -9.68 8.15
C VAL A 186 15.22 -9.79 9.03
N GLU A 187 14.78 -8.69 9.63
CA GLU A 187 13.61 -8.65 10.50
C GLU A 187 12.33 -9.03 9.76
N LEU A 188 12.11 -8.46 8.56
CA LEU A 188 10.96 -8.79 7.72
C LEU A 188 10.89 -10.29 7.40
N ARG A 189 12.02 -10.91 7.06
CA ARG A 189 12.08 -12.36 6.82
C ARG A 189 11.67 -13.17 8.05
N ARG A 190 12.12 -12.75 9.25
CA ARG A 190 11.73 -13.38 10.52
C ARG A 190 10.24 -13.21 10.83
N LEU A 191 9.71 -11.99 10.70
CA LEU A 191 8.30 -11.67 10.94
C LEU A 191 7.39 -12.45 10.00
N ARG A 192 7.82 -12.64 8.76
CA ARG A 192 7.12 -13.46 7.79
C ARG A 192 7.17 -14.94 8.19
N GLY A 193 8.33 -15.51 8.52
CA GLY A 193 8.47 -16.93 8.88
C GLY A 193 7.76 -17.43 10.14
N ARG A 194 7.15 -16.55 10.95
CA ARG A 194 6.53 -16.89 12.26
C ARG A 194 5.04 -17.29 12.20
N ARG A 195 4.45 -17.48 11.01
CA ARG A 195 3.02 -17.79 10.82
C ARG A 195 2.82 -19.10 10.08
#